data_AF-A0A7C1JYD2-F1
#
_entry.id   AF-A0A7C1JYD2-F1
#
_cell.length_a   1.000
_cell.length_b   1.000
_cell.length_c   1.000
_cell.angle_alpha   90.00
_cell.angle_beta   90.00
_cell.angle_gamma   90.00
#
_symmetry.space_group_name_H-M   'P 1'
#
loop_
_entity.id
_entity.type
_entity.pdbx_description
1 polymer ?
#
loop_
_entity_poly.entity_id
_entity_poly.type
_entity_poly.pdbx_seq_one_letter_code
_entity_poly.pdbx_strand_id
1 'polypeptide(L)'
;MAHFTLAVSERTFRRSFDLLKRNLTFAQADQVSFGIFVAGYDVQAHLEGGTIDLRNDNTISVREVDIRWDRLRFILSINIPEICVGGGCINMPWPIPDICLPRVCVFSGNPDVSLSPDLAAFVAQEVSFTGSVVARYFDTSIPLPSPDLCAPIRIEPLPDHNQWHIHIDPETIDVDLFDFPDIVGNLIEDALSDAIRAIIPGGFVRDIILAIIGGIADFIRFLLDIPDEIEEWLSDLFNVSFGLLDFIGTLVLDFFSSCNPIYAIDDPYELLPAEGGLIPVRIPLRNLSVRVNDVEMVAEVDIGA
;
A
#
# COMPACT_ATOMS: atom_id res chain seq x y z
N MET A 1 -32.65 29.48 -18.83
CA MET A 1 -32.66 28.02 -19.09
C MET A 1 -33.40 27.36 -17.95
N ALA A 2 -34.11 26.26 -18.22
CA ALA A 2 -34.69 25.46 -17.15
C ALA A 2 -33.54 24.73 -16.45
N HIS A 3 -33.48 24.84 -15.14
CA HIS A 3 -32.51 24.14 -14.31
C HIS A 3 -33.26 23.44 -13.19
N PHE A 4 -32.64 22.42 -12.62
CA PHE A 4 -33.08 21.79 -11.39
C PHE A 4 -31.94 21.78 -10.39
N THR A 5 -32.30 21.93 -9.12
CA THR A 5 -31.36 21.96 -8.00
C THR A 5 -31.69 20.82 -7.05
N LEU A 6 -30.66 20.04 -6.74
CA LEU A 6 -30.68 18.96 -5.77
C LEU A 6 -29.78 19.34 -4.60
N ALA A 7 -30.21 18.99 -3.39
CA ALA A 7 -29.38 19.14 -2.21
C ALA A 7 -29.28 17.80 -1.49
N VAL A 8 -28.08 17.44 -1.08
CA VAL A 8 -27.78 16.24 -0.31
C VAL A 8 -27.22 16.68 1.03
N SER A 9 -27.97 16.40 2.09
CA SER A 9 -27.53 16.73 3.46
C SER A 9 -26.17 16.09 3.76
N GLU A 10 -25.36 16.74 4.59
CA GLU A 10 -24.07 16.23 5.04
C GLU A 10 -24.16 14.80 5.61
N ARG A 11 -25.23 14.48 6.33
CA ARG A 11 -25.45 13.11 6.86
C ARG A 11 -25.53 12.06 5.74
N THR A 12 -26.27 12.36 4.68
CA THR A 12 -26.37 11.47 3.52
C THR A 12 -25.04 11.39 2.79
N PHE A 13 -24.34 12.52 2.63
CA PHE A 13 -23.02 12.55 2.02
C PHE A 13 -21.98 11.70 2.79
N ARG A 14 -21.92 11.85 4.11
CA ARG A 14 -21.10 11.02 5.01
C ARG A 14 -21.39 9.53 4.82
N ARG A 15 -22.67 9.15 4.72
CA ARG A 15 -23.06 7.76 4.50
C ARG A 15 -22.61 7.23 3.14
N SER A 16 -22.73 8.02 2.08
CA SER A 16 -22.26 7.64 0.74
C SER A 16 -20.74 7.48 0.72
N PHE A 17 -20.01 8.41 1.36
CA PHE A 17 -18.56 8.29 1.54
C PHE A 17 -18.17 7.04 2.30
N ASP A 18 -18.85 6.72 3.41
CA ASP A 18 -18.58 5.51 4.19
C ASP A 18 -18.82 4.23 3.40
N LEU A 19 -19.86 4.19 2.56
CA LEU A 19 -20.11 3.05 1.68
C LEU A 19 -19.01 2.92 0.62
N LEU A 20 -18.58 4.03 0.04
CA LEU A 20 -17.53 4.05 -0.96
C LEU A 20 -16.19 3.57 -0.35
N LYS A 21 -15.75 4.22 0.73
CA LYS A 21 -14.53 3.91 1.48
C LYS A 21 -14.43 2.43 1.87
N ARG A 22 -15.49 1.84 2.43
CA ARG A 22 -15.49 0.43 2.89
C ARG A 22 -15.28 -0.59 1.78
N ASN A 23 -15.50 -0.20 0.52
CA ASN A 23 -15.28 -1.08 -0.63
C ASN A 23 -13.87 -0.92 -1.22
N LEU A 24 -13.05 0.03 -0.74
CA LEU A 24 -11.65 0.08 -1.13
C LEU A 24 -10.88 -1.04 -0.43
N THR A 25 -10.43 -1.99 -1.24
CA THR A 25 -9.46 -3.01 -0.85
C THR A 25 -8.35 -3.04 -1.89
N PHE A 26 -7.10 -3.18 -1.45
CA PHE A 26 -5.97 -3.30 -2.37
C PHE A 26 -5.00 -4.38 -1.90
N ALA A 27 -4.25 -4.92 -2.86
CA ALA A 27 -3.17 -5.85 -2.61
C ALA A 27 -2.03 -5.58 -3.59
N GLN A 28 -0.80 -5.64 -3.09
CA GLN A 28 0.40 -5.39 -3.86
C GLN A 28 1.53 -6.24 -3.29
N ALA A 29 2.39 -6.75 -4.16
CA ALA A 29 3.60 -7.45 -3.74
C ALA A 29 4.73 -7.13 -4.70
N ASP A 30 5.92 -6.90 -4.15
CA ASP A 30 7.12 -6.69 -4.94
C ASP A 30 8.38 -7.06 -4.15
N GLN A 31 9.52 -7.14 -4.83
CA GLN A 31 10.81 -7.42 -4.23
C GLN A 31 11.94 -6.71 -4.99
N VAL A 32 12.95 -6.27 -4.25
CA VAL A 32 14.13 -5.56 -4.75
C VAL A 32 15.39 -6.28 -4.28
N SER A 33 16.36 -6.42 -5.19
CA SER A 33 17.67 -7.00 -4.90
C SER A 33 18.68 -5.89 -4.59
N PHE A 34 19.39 -6.06 -3.48
CA PHE A 34 20.44 -5.14 -2.99
C PHE A 34 21.83 -5.81 -3.04
N GLY A 35 22.00 -6.77 -3.97
CA GLY A 35 23.23 -7.53 -4.11
C GLY A 35 23.24 -8.77 -3.22
N ILE A 36 23.72 -8.64 -1.99
CA ILE A 36 23.87 -9.80 -1.08
C ILE A 36 22.57 -10.17 -0.37
N PHE A 37 21.54 -9.33 -0.44
CA PHE A 37 20.21 -9.65 0.04
C PHE A 37 19.13 -9.22 -0.95
N VAL A 38 17.96 -9.82 -0.79
CA VAL A 38 16.71 -9.47 -1.46
C VAL A 38 15.71 -9.13 -0.37
N ALA A 39 15.08 -7.96 -0.49
CA ALA A 39 13.99 -7.56 0.38
C ALA A 39 12.70 -7.42 -0.44
N GLY A 40 11.56 -7.71 0.16
CA GLY A 40 10.27 -7.58 -0.51
C GLY A 40 9.12 -7.42 0.47
N TYR A 41 7.95 -7.22 -0.10
CA TYR A 41 6.71 -7.10 0.63
C TYR A 41 5.56 -7.85 -0.06
N ASP A 42 4.59 -8.30 0.73
CA ASP A 42 3.29 -8.79 0.27
C ASP A 42 2.23 -8.18 1.18
N VAL A 43 1.49 -7.20 0.65
CA VAL A 43 0.53 -6.41 1.39
C VAL A 43 -0.89 -6.59 0.88
N GLN A 44 -1.82 -6.52 1.81
CA GLN A 44 -3.24 -6.43 1.56
C GLN A 44 -3.87 -5.53 2.62
N ALA A 45 -4.70 -4.58 2.21
CA ALA A 45 -5.34 -3.65 3.13
C ALA A 45 -6.70 -3.16 2.65
N HIS A 46 -7.44 -2.57 3.58
CA HIS A 46 -8.69 -1.89 3.36
C HIS A 46 -8.76 -0.60 4.19
N LEU A 47 -9.73 0.26 3.88
CA LEU A 47 -9.97 1.49 4.63
C LEU A 47 -11.11 1.33 5.65
N GLU A 48 -10.91 1.86 6.85
CA GLU A 48 -11.97 2.00 7.85
C GLU A 48 -11.83 3.30 8.66
N GLY A 49 -12.68 3.48 9.68
CA GLY A 49 -12.58 4.64 10.56
C GLY A 49 -12.79 5.99 9.85
N GLY A 50 -12.24 7.04 10.43
CA GLY A 50 -12.24 8.39 9.89
C GLY A 50 -13.60 9.10 9.85
N THR A 51 -13.53 10.38 9.48
CA THR A 51 -14.67 11.28 9.36
C THR A 51 -14.59 12.09 8.09
N ILE A 52 -15.74 12.53 7.59
CA ILE A 52 -15.84 13.50 6.51
C ILE A 52 -16.73 14.67 6.91
N ASP A 53 -16.22 15.88 6.73
CA ASP A 53 -16.91 17.13 7.05
C ASP A 53 -16.99 17.99 5.79
N LEU A 54 -18.17 18.55 5.52
CA LEU A 54 -18.33 19.57 4.48
C LEU A 54 -17.99 20.95 5.04
N ARG A 55 -17.43 21.84 4.21
CA ARG A 55 -16.98 23.17 4.66
C ARG A 55 -17.58 24.29 3.80
N ASN A 56 -17.73 25.47 4.41
CA ASN A 56 -18.30 26.68 3.79
C ASN A 56 -17.43 27.33 2.71
N ASP A 57 -16.22 26.84 2.51
CA ASP A 57 -15.28 27.29 1.48
C ASP A 57 -15.31 26.41 0.21
N ASN A 58 -16.38 25.62 0.04
CA ASN A 58 -16.56 24.68 -1.07
C ASN A 58 -15.55 23.51 -1.06
N THR A 59 -14.97 23.21 0.10
CA THR A 59 -14.10 22.04 0.29
C THR A 59 -14.74 21.00 1.20
N ILE A 60 -14.14 19.82 1.22
CA ILE A 60 -14.41 18.75 2.16
C ILE A 60 -13.13 18.43 2.94
N SER A 61 -13.30 18.02 4.19
CA SER A 61 -12.25 17.46 5.02
C SER A 61 -12.50 15.98 5.21
N VAL A 62 -11.51 15.15 4.94
CA VAL A 62 -11.46 13.77 5.39
C VAL A 62 -10.32 13.65 6.39
N ARG A 63 -10.58 13.04 7.54
CA ARG A 63 -9.59 12.94 8.63
C ARG A 63 -9.56 11.52 9.18
N GLU A 64 -8.37 11.09 9.57
CA GLU A 64 -8.11 9.90 10.40
C GLU A 64 -8.74 8.63 9.77
N VAL A 65 -8.69 8.50 8.44
CA VAL A 65 -9.12 7.26 7.78
C VAL A 65 -8.02 6.23 7.97
N ASP A 66 -8.34 5.16 8.69
CA ASP A 66 -7.40 4.09 8.99
C ASP A 66 -7.12 3.26 7.73
N ILE A 67 -5.85 3.01 7.44
CA ILE A 67 -5.41 1.95 6.54
C ILE A 67 -5.16 0.71 7.40
N ARG A 68 -6.07 -0.27 7.30
CA ARG A 68 -5.95 -1.53 8.02
C ARG A 68 -5.29 -2.58 7.17
N TRP A 69 -4.15 -3.06 7.65
CA TRP A 69 -3.43 -4.16 7.04
C TRP A 69 -4.11 -5.49 7.39
N ASP A 70 -4.70 -6.13 6.39
CA ASP A 70 -5.08 -7.55 6.46
C ASP A 70 -3.85 -8.45 6.35
N ARG A 71 -2.81 -7.95 5.69
CA ARG A 71 -1.50 -8.57 5.54
C ARG A 71 -0.45 -7.50 5.32
N LEU A 72 0.65 -7.61 6.05
CA LEU A 72 1.84 -6.77 5.84
C LEU A 72 3.08 -7.64 6.04
N ARG A 73 3.33 -8.53 5.07
CA ARG A 73 4.50 -9.39 5.14
C ARG A 73 5.71 -8.65 4.65
N PHE A 74 6.71 -8.54 5.52
CA PHE A 74 8.06 -8.21 5.11
C PHE A 74 8.76 -9.50 4.69
N ILE A 75 9.58 -9.46 3.66
CA ILE A 75 10.36 -10.60 3.17
C ILE A 75 11.81 -10.14 3.12
N LEU A 76 12.72 -10.88 3.76
CA LEU A 76 14.15 -10.64 3.66
C LEU A 76 14.88 -11.97 3.47
N SER A 77 15.70 -12.03 2.42
CA SER A 77 16.51 -13.20 2.09
C SER A 77 17.96 -12.78 1.88
N ILE A 78 18.88 -13.34 2.66
CA ILE A 78 20.29 -12.94 2.71
C ILE A 78 21.17 -14.10 2.24
N ASN A 79 22.08 -13.78 1.32
CA ASN A 79 23.20 -14.61 0.90
C ASN A 79 24.47 -14.10 1.58
N ILE A 80 24.92 -14.84 2.57
CA ILE A 80 26.08 -14.49 3.38
C ILE A 80 27.32 -15.13 2.73
N PRO A 81 28.44 -14.39 2.56
CA PRO A 81 29.67 -14.99 2.05
C PRO A 81 30.12 -16.20 2.88
N GLU A 82 30.44 -17.32 2.22
CA GLU A 82 30.89 -18.55 2.89
C GLU A 82 32.14 -18.29 3.74
N ILE A 83 32.09 -18.72 5.01
CA ILE A 83 33.22 -18.63 5.94
C ILE A 83 33.68 -20.03 6.30
N CYS A 84 34.96 -20.32 6.10
CA CYS A 84 35.55 -21.61 6.43
C CYS A 84 36.67 -21.49 7.47
N VAL A 85 36.62 -22.36 8.47
CA VAL A 85 37.63 -22.48 9.53
C VAL A 85 38.28 -23.87 9.46
N GLY A 86 39.60 -23.93 9.57
CA GLY A 86 40.38 -25.16 9.50
C GLY A 86 40.73 -25.61 8.08
N GLY A 87 41.02 -26.89 7.87
CA GLY A 87 41.34 -27.45 6.55
C GLY A 87 42.80 -27.43 6.11
N GLY A 88 43.74 -27.15 7.02
CA GLY A 88 45.19 -27.27 6.76
C GLY A 88 45.73 -28.66 7.07
N CYS A 89 46.73 -29.12 6.30
CA CYS A 89 47.46 -30.35 6.58
C CYS A 89 48.86 -30.05 7.13
N ILE A 90 49.27 -30.80 8.15
CA ILE A 90 50.62 -30.79 8.69
C ILE A 90 51.39 -31.92 8.02
N ASN A 91 52.44 -31.57 7.27
CA ASN A 91 53.34 -32.55 6.66
C ASN A 91 54.13 -33.27 7.76
N MET A 92 53.98 -34.59 7.85
CA MET A 92 54.61 -35.40 8.89
C MET A 92 55.83 -36.16 8.34
N PRO A 93 56.86 -36.39 9.17
CA PRO A 93 58.02 -37.16 8.74
C PRO A 93 57.65 -38.63 8.52
N TRP A 94 58.09 -39.18 7.40
CA TRP A 94 57.90 -40.59 7.06
C TRP A 94 58.39 -41.51 8.20
N PRO A 95 57.62 -42.54 8.60
CA PRO A 95 56.46 -43.13 7.92
C PRO A 95 55.09 -42.62 8.39
N ILE A 96 55.03 -41.49 9.11
CA ILE A 96 53.78 -40.97 9.66
C ILE A 96 53.00 -40.26 8.53
N PRO A 97 51.73 -40.63 8.27
CA PRO A 97 50.91 -39.90 7.30
C PRO A 97 50.62 -38.48 7.79
N ASP A 98 50.47 -37.56 6.84
CA ASP A 98 50.13 -36.17 7.13
C ASP A 98 48.82 -36.07 7.92
N ILE A 99 48.78 -35.12 8.84
CA ILE A 99 47.59 -34.88 9.67
C ILE A 99 46.85 -33.69 9.09
N CYS A 100 45.71 -33.95 8.45
CA CYS A 100 44.81 -32.91 7.96
C CYS A 100 43.77 -32.55 9.03
N LEU A 101 43.69 -31.28 9.37
CA LEU A 101 42.67 -30.76 10.28
C LEU A 101 41.33 -30.67 9.53
N PRO A 102 40.20 -30.96 10.18
CA PRO A 102 38.88 -30.83 9.57
C PRO A 102 38.65 -29.38 9.13
N ARG A 103 38.02 -29.19 7.97
CA ARG A 103 37.50 -27.91 7.50
C ARG A 103 36.01 -27.85 7.80
N VAL A 104 35.57 -26.76 8.41
CA VAL A 104 34.15 -26.48 8.64
C VAL A 104 33.81 -25.19 7.92
N CYS A 105 32.85 -25.24 7.02
CA CYS A 105 32.32 -24.07 6.31
C CYS A 105 30.90 -23.78 6.79
N VAL A 106 30.57 -22.51 6.92
CA VAL A 106 29.23 -21.99 7.24
C VAL A 106 28.80 -21.01 6.16
N PHE A 107 27.49 -20.76 6.08
CA PHE A 107 26.89 -19.86 5.09
C PHE A 107 27.12 -20.32 3.63
N SER A 108 26.81 -21.59 3.36
CA SER A 108 26.91 -22.20 2.02
C SER A 108 25.55 -22.32 1.31
N GLY A 109 24.50 -21.70 1.85
CA GLY A 109 23.14 -21.73 1.35
C GLY A 109 22.88 -20.72 0.24
N ASN A 110 21.65 -20.73 -0.29
CA ASN A 110 21.15 -19.67 -1.18
C ASN A 110 19.61 -19.64 -1.18
N PRO A 111 18.95 -18.77 -0.40
CA PRO A 111 19.54 -17.91 0.62
C PRO A 111 20.06 -18.70 1.84
N ASP A 112 20.99 -18.12 2.58
CA ASP A 112 21.45 -18.65 3.87
C ASP A 112 20.39 -18.42 4.96
N VAL A 113 19.83 -17.22 4.96
CA VAL A 113 18.81 -16.79 5.91
C VAL A 113 17.62 -16.23 5.13
N SER A 114 16.42 -16.66 5.48
CA SER A 114 15.18 -16.10 4.93
C SER A 114 14.18 -15.92 6.07
N LEU A 115 13.58 -14.74 6.13
CA LEU A 115 12.52 -14.40 7.08
C LEU A 115 11.35 -13.78 6.34
N SER A 116 10.15 -14.09 6.83
CA SER A 116 8.91 -13.48 6.34
C SER A 116 7.91 -13.23 7.47
N PRO A 117 8.20 -12.29 8.38
CA PRO A 117 7.28 -11.92 9.44
C PRO A 117 6.11 -11.11 8.87
N ASP A 118 4.93 -11.33 9.45
CA ASP A 118 3.76 -10.49 9.20
C ASP A 118 3.70 -9.38 10.24
N LEU A 119 3.79 -8.14 9.78
CA LEU A 119 3.87 -6.94 10.60
C LEU A 119 2.50 -6.26 10.75
N ALA A 120 1.44 -6.82 10.19
CA ALA A 120 0.11 -6.19 10.13
C ALA A 120 -0.42 -5.75 11.51
N ALA A 121 -0.13 -6.53 12.55
CA ALA A 121 -0.58 -6.25 13.91
C ALA A 121 0.16 -5.10 14.61
N PHE A 122 1.28 -4.63 14.06
CA PHE A 122 2.16 -3.64 14.68
C PHE A 122 2.20 -2.30 13.96
N VAL A 123 1.57 -2.22 12.79
CA VAL A 123 1.57 -1.01 11.95
C VAL A 123 0.16 -0.47 11.85
N ALA A 124 0.00 0.78 12.24
CA ALA A 124 -1.20 1.56 12.01
C ALA A 124 -0.83 2.74 11.09
N GLN A 125 -1.71 3.03 10.15
CA GLN A 125 -1.56 4.15 9.24
C GLN A 125 -2.87 4.87 9.10
N GLU A 126 -2.77 6.17 8.93
CA GLU A 126 -3.92 7.05 8.75
C GLU A 126 -3.70 7.88 7.49
N VAL A 127 -4.81 8.12 6.78
CA VAL A 127 -4.85 9.06 5.67
C VAL A 127 -5.85 10.16 5.97
N SER A 128 -5.39 11.39 5.81
CA SER A 128 -6.19 12.59 5.91
C SER A 128 -6.06 13.39 4.62
N PHE A 129 -7.15 14.00 4.17
CA PHE A 129 -7.09 14.85 2.98
C PHE A 129 -8.10 15.97 3.02
N THR A 130 -7.78 17.06 2.32
CA THR A 130 -8.74 18.12 1.98
C THR A 130 -8.91 18.10 0.47
N GLY A 131 -10.14 18.27 0.01
CA GLY A 131 -10.46 18.23 -1.41
C GLY A 131 -11.73 18.99 -1.74
N SER A 132 -12.14 18.89 -2.99
CA SER A 132 -13.40 19.46 -3.47
C SER A 132 -14.31 18.37 -4.04
N VAL A 133 -15.57 18.72 -4.30
CA VAL A 133 -16.51 17.84 -5.01
C VAL A 133 -16.61 18.34 -6.43
N VAL A 134 -16.44 17.44 -7.40
CA VAL A 134 -16.37 17.79 -8.83
C VAL A 134 -17.34 16.95 -9.65
N ALA A 135 -17.98 17.58 -10.63
CA ALA A 135 -18.82 16.89 -11.61
C ALA A 135 -18.02 16.64 -12.88
N ARG A 136 -18.04 15.40 -13.37
CA ARG A 136 -17.36 14.95 -14.59
C ARG A 136 -18.38 14.21 -15.46
N TYR A 137 -18.26 14.33 -16.77
CA TYR A 137 -19.16 13.63 -17.70
C TYR A 137 -18.50 12.35 -18.19
N PHE A 138 -19.18 11.23 -18.03
CA PHE A 138 -18.79 9.94 -18.58
C PHE A 138 -19.49 9.72 -19.91
N ASP A 139 -18.69 9.70 -20.98
CA ASP A 139 -19.15 9.47 -22.36
C ASP A 139 -18.71 8.08 -22.82
N THR A 140 -19.68 7.19 -22.98
CA THR A 140 -19.46 5.80 -23.42
C THR A 140 -18.86 5.67 -24.81
N SER A 141 -18.93 6.72 -25.62
CA SER A 141 -18.32 6.73 -26.96
C SER A 141 -16.81 6.96 -26.92
N ILE A 142 -16.27 7.43 -25.78
CA ILE A 142 -14.84 7.66 -25.59
C ILE A 142 -14.20 6.36 -25.08
N PRO A 143 -13.18 5.81 -25.77
CA PRO A 143 -12.49 4.62 -25.29
C PRO A 143 -11.75 4.90 -24.00
N LEU A 144 -11.73 3.90 -23.11
CA LEU A 144 -10.99 3.97 -21.86
C LEU A 144 -9.48 4.11 -22.10
N PRO A 145 -8.74 4.73 -21.15
CA PRO A 145 -7.29 4.69 -21.15
C PRO A 145 -6.75 3.26 -21.21
N SER A 146 -5.60 3.09 -21.86
CA SER A 146 -4.87 1.82 -21.91
C SER A 146 -3.43 2.04 -21.44
N PRO A 147 -3.02 1.51 -20.28
CA PRO A 147 -3.79 0.61 -19.39
C PRO A 147 -4.94 1.33 -18.63
N ASP A 148 -5.97 0.58 -18.28
CA ASP A 148 -7.06 1.05 -17.40
C ASP A 148 -6.61 0.93 -15.94
N LEU A 149 -6.11 2.03 -15.38
CA LEU A 149 -5.62 2.10 -14.00
C LEU A 149 -6.74 1.96 -12.96
N CYS A 150 -7.99 2.19 -13.35
CA CYS A 150 -9.14 2.05 -12.47
C CYS A 150 -9.66 0.62 -12.38
N ALA A 151 -9.34 -0.25 -13.34
CA ALA A 151 -9.79 -1.64 -13.36
C ALA A 151 -9.61 -2.40 -12.02
N PRO A 152 -8.46 -2.33 -11.32
CA PRO A 152 -8.27 -3.05 -10.05
C PRO A 152 -9.06 -2.49 -8.86
N ILE A 153 -9.45 -1.22 -8.91
CA ILE A 153 -10.07 -0.50 -7.77
C ILE A 153 -11.50 -0.04 -8.06
N ARG A 154 -12.06 -0.43 -9.20
CA ARG A 154 -13.42 -0.14 -9.61
C ARG A 154 -14.41 -1.04 -8.87
N ILE A 155 -15.37 -0.43 -8.19
CA ILE A 155 -16.38 -1.14 -7.39
C ILE A 155 -17.53 -1.63 -8.27
N GLU A 156 -18.00 -0.79 -9.17
CA GLU A 156 -19.12 -1.06 -10.05
C GLU A 156 -18.67 -1.17 -11.51
N PRO A 157 -19.25 -2.07 -12.33
CA PRO A 157 -18.94 -2.13 -13.75
C PRO A 157 -19.24 -0.79 -14.42
N LEU A 158 -18.48 -0.45 -15.46
CA LEU A 158 -18.74 0.75 -16.23
C LEU A 158 -20.15 0.69 -16.86
N PRO A 159 -20.89 1.80 -16.86
CA PRO A 159 -22.22 1.85 -17.45
C PRO A 159 -22.14 1.70 -18.97
N ASP A 160 -23.21 1.17 -19.56
CA ASP A 160 -23.40 1.06 -21.02
C ASP A 160 -24.05 2.30 -21.65
N HIS A 161 -24.25 3.36 -20.86
CA HIS A 161 -24.84 4.63 -21.25
C HIS A 161 -24.11 5.81 -20.59
N ASN A 162 -24.34 7.02 -21.11
CA ASN A 162 -23.68 8.22 -20.60
C ASN A 162 -24.22 8.61 -19.23
N GLN A 163 -23.35 9.18 -18.40
CA GLN A 163 -23.68 9.58 -17.04
C GLN A 163 -22.93 10.84 -16.64
N TRP A 164 -23.53 11.63 -15.76
CA TRP A 164 -22.79 12.59 -14.95
C TRP A 164 -22.31 11.92 -13.68
N HIS A 165 -21.03 12.05 -13.40
CA HIS A 165 -20.34 11.48 -12.25
C HIS A 165 -19.92 12.59 -11.30
N ILE A 166 -20.28 12.45 -10.03
CA ILE A 166 -19.81 13.33 -8.97
C ILE A 166 -18.71 12.59 -8.23
N HIS A 167 -17.53 13.20 -8.16
CA HIS A 167 -16.34 12.66 -7.50
C HIS A 167 -15.91 13.53 -6.33
N ILE A 168 -15.15 12.91 -5.42
CA ILE A 168 -14.36 13.61 -4.42
C ILE A 168 -12.96 13.78 -5.02
N ASP A 169 -12.50 15.01 -5.18
CA ASP A 169 -11.20 15.34 -5.75
C ASP A 169 -10.25 15.79 -4.63
N PRO A 170 -9.40 14.91 -4.07
CA PRO A 170 -8.48 15.30 -3.01
C PRO A 170 -7.41 16.23 -3.58
N GLU A 171 -7.23 17.39 -2.96
CA GLU A 171 -6.26 18.42 -3.38
C GLU A 171 -4.98 18.33 -2.56
N THR A 172 -5.10 17.99 -1.29
CA THR A 172 -3.97 17.76 -0.38
C THR A 172 -4.17 16.42 0.29
N ILE A 173 -3.21 15.52 0.19
CA ILE A 173 -3.19 14.27 0.95
C ILE A 173 -2.05 14.32 1.94
N ASP A 174 -2.36 13.90 3.15
CA ASP A 174 -1.42 13.59 4.21
C ASP A 174 -1.59 12.11 4.54
N VAL A 175 -0.55 11.32 4.30
CA VAL A 175 -0.49 9.92 4.71
C VAL A 175 0.52 9.88 5.85
N ASP A 176 0.05 9.54 7.04
CA ASP A 176 0.94 9.35 8.17
C ASP A 176 1.89 8.18 7.85
N LEU A 177 3.18 8.44 8.06
CA LEU A 177 4.27 7.57 7.62
C LEU A 177 4.19 6.19 8.29
N PHE A 178 4.90 5.20 7.72
CA PHE A 178 5.26 3.99 8.44
C PHE A 178 6.18 4.34 9.62
N ASP A 179 5.59 4.64 10.77
CA ASP A 179 6.29 4.67 12.05
C ASP A 179 6.29 3.23 12.61
N PHE A 180 7.33 2.48 12.27
CA PHE A 180 7.50 1.13 12.79
C PHE A 180 7.91 1.23 14.26
N PRO A 181 7.13 0.69 15.20
CA PRO A 181 7.52 0.76 16.61
C PRO A 181 8.78 -0.08 16.85
N ASP A 182 9.54 0.24 17.91
CA ASP A 182 10.75 -0.50 18.33
C ASP A 182 10.52 -2.02 18.41
N ILE A 183 9.28 -2.44 18.71
CA ILE A 183 8.88 -3.85 18.76
C ILE A 183 9.12 -4.55 17.41
N VAL A 184 8.87 -3.88 16.29
CA VAL A 184 9.14 -4.40 14.95
C VAL A 184 10.65 -4.50 14.72
N GLY A 185 11.41 -3.46 15.05
CA GLY A 185 12.87 -3.48 14.93
C GLY A 185 13.49 -4.65 15.70
N ASN A 186 13.12 -4.79 16.98
CA ASN A 186 13.57 -5.89 17.84
C ASN A 186 13.15 -7.27 17.31
N LEU A 187 11.91 -7.40 16.82
CA LEU A 187 11.42 -8.66 16.24
C LEU A 187 12.29 -9.11 15.05
N ILE A 188 12.65 -8.18 14.16
CA ILE A 188 13.51 -8.46 13.01
C ILE A 188 14.95 -8.76 13.46
N GLU A 189 15.50 -7.97 14.38
CA GLU A 189 16.86 -8.16 14.90
C GLU A 189 17.04 -9.53 15.56
N ASP A 190 16.10 -9.91 16.43
CA ASP A 190 16.10 -11.18 17.14
C ASP A 190 15.93 -12.35 16.16
N ALA A 191 14.99 -12.25 15.22
CA ALA A 191 14.76 -13.28 14.22
C ALA A 191 16.00 -13.52 13.33
N LEU A 192 16.65 -12.45 12.87
CA LEU A 192 17.91 -12.52 12.11
C LEU A 192 19.04 -13.10 12.95
N SER A 193 19.19 -12.60 14.18
CA SER A 193 20.24 -13.06 15.09
C SER A 193 20.13 -14.54 15.39
N ASP A 194 18.93 -15.03 15.66
CA ASP A 194 18.67 -16.43 15.94
C ASP A 194 18.88 -17.30 14.70
N ALA A 195 18.46 -16.84 13.52
CA ALA A 195 18.70 -17.55 12.27
C ALA A 195 20.20 -17.71 11.98
N ILE A 196 20.99 -16.65 12.15
CA ILE A 196 22.45 -16.71 11.97
C ILE A 196 23.10 -17.61 13.03
N ARG A 197 22.69 -17.51 14.31
CA ARG A 197 23.21 -18.35 15.40
C ARG A 197 22.95 -19.83 15.18
N ALA A 198 21.81 -20.18 14.58
CA ALA A 198 21.45 -21.56 14.28
C ALA A 198 22.36 -22.20 13.21
N ILE A 199 22.90 -21.39 12.29
CA ILE A 199 23.83 -21.86 11.25
C ILE A 199 25.23 -22.09 11.83
N ILE A 200 25.66 -21.28 12.81
CA ILE A 200 27.02 -21.35 13.38
C ILE A 200 27.17 -22.54 14.36
N PRO A 201 28.02 -23.53 14.05
CA PRO A 201 28.27 -24.69 14.92
C PRO A 201 28.78 -24.25 16.29
N GLY A 202 28.37 -24.94 17.36
CA GLY A 202 28.81 -24.65 18.73
C GLY A 202 30.29 -24.99 19.01
N GLY A 203 30.75 -24.67 20.22
CA GLY A 203 32.12 -24.92 20.68
C GLY A 203 33.13 -23.95 20.07
N PHE A 204 34.40 -24.36 19.97
CA PHE A 204 35.49 -23.49 19.53
C PHE A 204 35.30 -22.92 18.10
N VAL A 205 34.55 -23.62 17.25
CA VAL A 205 34.22 -23.17 15.89
C VAL A 205 33.36 -21.90 15.94
N ARG A 206 32.40 -21.85 16.87
CA ARG A 206 31.59 -20.64 17.12
C ARG A 206 32.47 -19.46 17.49
N ASP A 207 33.37 -19.67 18.45
CA ASP A 207 34.20 -18.59 18.97
C ASP A 207 35.10 -18.01 17.88
N ILE A 208 35.65 -18.86 17.00
CA ILE A 208 36.44 -18.40 15.85
C ILE A 208 35.57 -17.64 14.84
N ILE A 209 34.39 -18.15 14.49
CA ILE A 209 33.50 -17.48 13.53
C ILE A 209 33.04 -16.13 14.09
N LEU A 210 32.63 -16.07 15.37
CA LEU A 210 32.26 -14.82 16.04
C LEU A 210 33.42 -13.84 16.11
N ALA A 211 34.65 -14.32 16.30
CA ALA A 211 35.84 -13.46 16.24
C ALA A 211 36.13 -12.91 14.83
N ILE A 212 35.77 -13.65 13.77
CA ILE A 212 35.89 -13.18 12.37
C ILE A 212 34.85 -12.10 12.07
N ILE A 213 33.59 -12.31 12.48
CA ILE A 213 32.49 -11.41 12.12
C ILE A 213 32.28 -10.25 13.11
N GLY A 214 33.01 -10.21 14.23
CA GLY A 214 32.97 -9.12 15.22
C GLY A 214 31.75 -9.14 16.16
N GLY A 215 30.72 -9.92 15.84
CA GLY A 215 29.47 -10.02 16.58
C GLY A 215 28.32 -10.18 15.60
N ILE A 216 27.21 -10.82 16.00
CA ILE A 216 26.11 -11.09 15.06
C ILE A 216 25.35 -9.81 14.70
N ALA A 217 25.08 -8.95 15.68
CA ALA A 217 24.38 -7.68 15.43
C ALA A 217 25.17 -6.77 14.49
N ASP A 218 26.47 -6.56 14.76
CA ASP A 218 27.34 -5.76 13.90
C ASP A 218 27.49 -6.38 12.50
N PHE A 219 27.53 -7.71 12.41
CA PHE A 219 27.55 -8.40 11.15
C PHE A 219 26.25 -8.22 10.36
N ILE A 220 25.08 -8.29 11.00
CA ILE A 220 23.78 -8.01 10.37
C ILE A 220 23.75 -6.58 9.83
N ARG A 221 24.13 -5.59 10.65
CA ARG A 221 24.19 -4.18 10.23
C ARG A 221 25.11 -4.00 9.03
N PHE A 222 26.29 -4.62 9.05
CA PHE A 222 27.22 -4.59 7.92
C PHE A 222 26.63 -5.25 6.66
N LEU A 223 25.95 -6.38 6.78
CA LEU A 223 25.37 -7.09 5.63
C LEU A 223 24.19 -6.33 5.01
N LEU A 224 23.36 -5.70 5.85
CA LEU A 224 22.18 -4.95 5.42
C LEU A 224 22.49 -3.48 5.10
N ASP A 225 23.73 -3.05 5.30
CA ASP A 225 24.18 -1.66 5.18
C ASP A 225 23.33 -0.69 6.02
N ILE A 226 23.03 -1.09 7.27
CA ILE A 226 22.20 -0.33 8.21
C ILE A 226 23.10 0.61 9.03
N PRO A 227 22.88 1.94 9.00
CA PRO A 227 23.70 2.90 9.73
C PRO A 227 23.65 2.69 11.24
N ASP A 228 22.45 2.64 11.83
CA ASP A 228 22.27 2.48 13.28
C ASP A 228 20.99 1.68 13.63
N GLU A 229 19.81 2.11 13.17
CA GLU A 229 18.50 1.58 13.62
C GLU A 229 17.73 0.82 12.52
N ILE A 230 17.20 -0.37 12.88
CA ILE A 230 16.45 -1.23 11.93
C ILE A 230 15.10 -0.62 11.56
N GLU A 231 14.44 0.08 12.48
CA GLU A 231 13.15 0.73 12.22
C GLU A 231 13.26 1.87 11.19
N GLU A 232 14.31 2.70 11.29
CA GLU A 232 14.61 3.73 10.29
C GLU A 232 14.89 3.07 8.93
N TRP A 233 15.72 2.02 8.89
CA TRP A 233 16.00 1.27 7.68
C TRP A 233 14.75 0.65 7.06
N LEU A 234 13.84 0.08 7.86
CA LEU A 234 12.57 -0.46 7.39
C LEU A 234 11.67 0.66 6.84
N SER A 235 11.60 1.81 7.51
CA SER A 235 10.81 2.95 7.04
C SER A 235 11.31 3.43 5.69
N ASP A 236 12.62 3.60 5.51
CA ASP A 236 13.24 3.97 4.24
C ASP A 236 13.03 2.91 3.15
N LEU A 237 13.08 1.63 3.51
CA LEU A 237 12.85 0.53 2.58
C LEU A 237 11.41 0.53 2.06
N PHE A 238 10.41 0.66 2.95
CA PHE A 238 8.99 0.69 2.57
C PHE A 238 8.60 1.98 1.85
N ASN A 239 9.11 3.12 2.31
CA ASN A 239 8.79 4.42 1.73
C ASN A 239 9.55 4.66 0.42
N VAL A 240 10.88 4.66 0.47
CA VAL A 240 11.74 5.11 -0.63
C VAL A 240 12.02 4.00 -1.62
N SER A 241 12.48 2.83 -1.13
CA SER A 241 12.94 1.77 -2.02
C SER A 241 11.79 1.02 -2.70
N PHE A 242 10.70 0.78 -1.97
CA PHE A 242 9.49 0.15 -2.50
C PHE A 242 8.48 1.14 -3.07
N GLY A 243 8.54 2.42 -2.69
CA GLY A 243 7.57 3.42 -3.14
C GLY A 243 6.14 3.17 -2.64
N LEU A 244 5.98 2.44 -1.52
CA LEU A 244 4.65 1.96 -1.10
C LEU A 244 3.75 3.11 -0.62
N LEU A 245 4.31 4.14 0.03
CA LEU A 245 3.53 5.31 0.46
C LEU A 245 3.01 6.11 -0.74
N ASP A 246 3.87 6.37 -1.74
CA ASP A 246 3.47 7.04 -2.98
C ASP A 246 2.39 6.24 -3.72
N PHE A 247 2.54 4.91 -3.76
CA PHE A 247 1.53 4.01 -4.31
C PHE A 247 0.19 4.14 -3.57
N ILE A 248 0.19 4.05 -2.24
CA ILE A 248 -1.04 4.16 -1.42
C ILE A 248 -1.70 5.53 -1.64
N GLY A 249 -0.92 6.61 -1.59
CA GLY A 249 -1.42 7.97 -1.80
C GLY A 249 -2.08 8.11 -3.18
N THR A 250 -1.41 7.62 -4.23
CA THR A 250 -1.94 7.62 -5.60
C THR A 250 -3.20 6.76 -5.72
N LEU A 251 -3.21 5.59 -5.08
CA LEU A 251 -4.34 4.67 -5.10
C LEU A 251 -5.57 5.28 -4.41
N VAL A 252 -5.40 5.95 -3.27
CA VAL A 252 -6.48 6.66 -2.58
C VAL A 252 -6.97 7.85 -3.43
N LEU A 253 -6.06 8.61 -4.04
CA LEU A 253 -6.41 9.69 -4.97
C LEU A 253 -7.28 9.19 -6.12
N ASP A 254 -6.79 8.20 -6.86
CA ASP A 254 -7.44 7.69 -8.05
C ASP A 254 -8.79 7.06 -7.71
N PHE A 255 -8.86 6.32 -6.59
CA PHE A 255 -10.09 5.69 -6.12
C PHE A 255 -11.23 6.69 -5.95
N PHE A 256 -11.01 7.82 -5.27
CA PHE A 256 -12.03 8.82 -5.00
C PHE A 256 -12.24 9.81 -6.15
N SER A 257 -11.15 10.23 -6.81
CA SER A 257 -11.18 11.32 -7.78
C SER A 257 -11.63 10.90 -9.16
N SER A 258 -11.32 9.67 -9.61
CA SER A 258 -11.49 9.30 -11.01
C SER A 258 -12.13 7.93 -11.22
N CYS A 259 -11.86 6.97 -10.35
CA CYS A 259 -12.25 5.58 -10.59
C CYS A 259 -13.66 5.25 -10.11
N ASN A 260 -14.11 5.86 -9.00
CA ASN A 260 -15.41 5.58 -8.43
C ASN A 260 -16.14 6.88 -8.08
N PRO A 261 -17.25 7.20 -8.75
CA PRO A 261 -18.07 8.34 -8.37
C PRO A 261 -18.77 8.09 -7.04
N ILE A 262 -18.90 9.13 -6.21
CA ILE A 262 -19.77 9.07 -5.02
C ILE A 262 -21.25 9.10 -5.40
N TYR A 263 -21.59 9.73 -6.53
CA TYR A 263 -22.91 9.70 -7.14
C TYR A 263 -22.80 9.63 -8.66
N ALA A 264 -23.63 8.80 -9.29
CA ALA A 264 -23.80 8.74 -10.74
C ALA A 264 -25.25 9.10 -11.10
N ILE A 265 -25.42 9.86 -12.18
CA ILE A 265 -26.73 10.31 -12.67
C ILE A 265 -26.79 10.02 -14.16
N ASP A 266 -27.76 9.20 -14.57
CA ASP A 266 -27.95 8.82 -15.97
C ASP A 266 -28.23 10.04 -16.86
N ASP A 267 -27.63 10.06 -18.05
CA ASP A 267 -27.91 11.03 -19.10
C ASP A 267 -28.22 10.30 -20.43
N PRO A 268 -29.44 10.41 -20.96
CA PRO A 268 -30.57 11.21 -20.47
C PRO A 268 -31.25 10.59 -19.24
N TYR A 269 -31.62 11.42 -18.27
CA TYR A 269 -32.25 11.00 -17.02
C TYR A 269 -33.69 10.57 -17.22
N GLU A 270 -34.06 9.40 -16.70
CA GLU A 270 -35.42 8.87 -16.80
C GLU A 270 -36.33 9.43 -15.70
N LEU A 271 -37.28 10.28 -16.09
CA LEU A 271 -38.29 10.84 -15.19
C LEU A 271 -39.46 9.89 -14.96
N LEU A 272 -39.88 9.20 -16.03
CA LEU A 272 -40.97 8.24 -16.00
C LEU A 272 -40.57 6.99 -16.77
N PRO A 273 -40.69 5.80 -16.16
CA PRO A 273 -40.35 4.56 -16.83
C PRO A 273 -41.35 4.22 -17.92
N ALA A 274 -40.94 3.32 -18.81
CA ALA A 274 -41.84 2.74 -19.80
C ALA A 274 -42.90 1.88 -19.11
N GLU A 275 -44.19 2.21 -19.29
CA GLU A 275 -45.29 1.43 -18.71
C GLU A 275 -46.45 1.32 -19.71
N GLY A 276 -47.08 0.15 -19.80
CA GLY A 276 -48.28 -0.05 -20.62
C GLY A 276 -48.10 0.16 -22.13
N GLY A 277 -46.87 0.02 -22.65
CA GLY A 277 -46.55 0.27 -24.07
C GLY A 277 -46.20 1.73 -24.37
N LEU A 278 -46.13 2.59 -23.35
CA LEU A 278 -45.60 3.95 -23.48
C LEU A 278 -44.08 3.94 -23.44
N ILE A 279 -43.46 4.80 -24.24
CA ILE A 279 -42.01 5.04 -24.20
C ILE A 279 -41.64 5.78 -22.90
N PRO A 280 -40.43 5.57 -22.36
CA PRO A 280 -39.99 6.28 -21.17
C PRO A 280 -39.85 7.78 -21.46
N VAL A 281 -40.15 8.61 -20.46
CA VAL A 281 -39.90 10.06 -20.54
C VAL A 281 -38.52 10.33 -19.98
N ARG A 282 -37.62 10.77 -20.85
CA ARG A 282 -36.23 11.09 -20.49
C ARG A 282 -35.90 12.54 -20.77
N ILE A 283 -35.07 13.13 -19.92
CA ILE A 283 -34.60 14.50 -20.07
C ILE A 283 -33.08 14.53 -20.22
N PRO A 284 -32.53 15.21 -21.23
CA PRO A 284 -31.10 15.40 -21.34
C PRO A 284 -30.62 16.36 -20.24
N LEU A 285 -29.51 16.01 -19.61
CA LEU A 285 -28.87 16.78 -18.56
C LEU A 285 -27.60 17.45 -19.08
N ARG A 286 -27.40 18.72 -18.76
CA ARG A 286 -26.22 19.48 -19.19
C ARG A 286 -25.64 20.29 -18.04
N ASN A 287 -24.34 20.59 -18.18
CA ASN A 287 -23.61 21.48 -17.28
C ASN A 287 -23.85 21.18 -15.79
N LEU A 288 -23.76 19.92 -15.38
CA LEU A 288 -23.87 19.60 -13.96
C LEU A 288 -22.75 20.31 -13.21
N SER A 289 -23.14 21.13 -12.24
CA SER A 289 -22.23 21.80 -11.32
C SER A 289 -22.57 21.37 -9.90
N VAL A 290 -21.54 21.27 -9.07
CA VAL A 290 -21.66 20.83 -7.69
C VAL A 290 -20.90 21.79 -6.79
N ARG A 291 -21.45 22.04 -5.62
CA ARG A 291 -20.83 22.86 -4.58
C ARG A 291 -21.19 22.31 -3.20
N VAL A 292 -20.36 22.58 -2.21
CA VAL A 292 -20.60 22.19 -0.82
C VAL A 292 -20.58 23.40 0.09
N ASN A 293 -21.32 23.30 1.20
CA ASN A 293 -21.23 24.19 2.37
C ASN A 293 -21.19 23.31 3.63
N ASP A 294 -21.20 23.91 4.82
CA ASP A 294 -21.14 23.18 6.10
C ASP A 294 -22.41 22.38 6.47
N VAL A 295 -23.42 22.32 5.60
CA VAL A 295 -24.69 21.61 5.82
C VAL A 295 -24.99 20.59 4.72
N GLU A 296 -24.64 20.89 3.47
CA GLU A 296 -25.08 20.12 2.31
C GLU A 296 -24.15 20.25 1.10
N MET A 297 -24.23 19.25 0.22
CA MET A 297 -23.79 19.33 -1.16
C MET A 297 -24.98 19.73 -2.03
N VAL A 298 -24.83 20.79 -2.84
CA VAL A 298 -25.82 21.26 -3.79
C VAL A 298 -25.35 20.94 -5.20
N ALA A 299 -26.19 20.26 -5.97
CA ALA A 299 -25.99 19.99 -7.38
C ALA A 299 -27.00 20.80 -8.21
N GLU A 300 -26.52 21.48 -9.24
CA GLU A 300 -27.33 22.30 -10.15
C GLU A 300 -27.09 21.82 -11.57
N VAL A 301 -28.18 21.49 -12.27
CA VAL A 301 -28.14 20.88 -13.60
C VAL A 301 -29.06 21.61 -14.55
N ASP A 302 -28.58 21.90 -15.75
CA ASP A 302 -29.38 22.45 -16.83
C ASP A 302 -30.19 21.34 -17.52
N ILE A 303 -31.44 21.63 -17.83
CA ILE A 303 -32.35 20.73 -18.53
C ILE A 303 -32.57 21.24 -19.94
N GLY A 304 -32.36 20.37 -20.94
CA GLY A 304 -32.70 20.62 -22.33
C GLY A 304 -31.50 20.78 -23.26
N ALA A 305 -31.78 21.04 -24.54
CA ALA A 305 -30.81 21.15 -25.63
C ALA A 305 -30.45 22.61 -25.96
#